data_AF-K1TQR5-F1
#
_entry.id   AF-K1TQR5-F1
#
_cell.length_a   1.000
_cell.length_b   1.000
_cell.length_c   1.000
_cell.angle_alpha   90.00
_cell.angle_beta   90.00
_cell.angle_gamma   90.00
#
_symmetry.space_group_name_H-M   'P 1'
#
loop_
_entity.id
_entity.type
_entity.pdbx_description
1 polymer ?
#
loop_
_entity_poly.entity_id
_entity_poly.type
_entity_poly.pdbx_seq_one_letter_code
_entity_poly.pdbx_strand_id
1 'polypeptide(L)'
;TGADLGRVRDVEEVRILQGRNSVDDVDYFDHAVVEYSEDGKTWTPLTGELEKQYVINWSGEPVRARYVRLKRLDSPRTNWASVRSFEVNPVRAERLGFEIEAEDAAQALYAFDRNPGTSFENRGVLKFGIPEGTKQYTLLLKLPAEGKVTVSQLAADGSEVTRTTADKPFVRMDVADQAVAIALEGPVEIFEILAR
;
A
#
# COMPACT_ATOMS: atom_id res chain seq x y z
N THR A 1 1.87 2.46 19.94
CA THR A 1 1.04 2.74 18.73
C THR A 1 0.84 1.44 17.96
N GLY A 2 -0.12 1.35 17.04
CA GLY A 2 -0.33 0.14 16.25
C GLY A 2 -1.39 0.30 15.16
N ALA A 3 -1.57 -0.76 14.37
CA ALA A 3 -2.54 -0.86 13.28
C ALA A 3 -3.52 -2.02 13.52
N ASP A 4 -4.82 -1.77 13.30
CA ASP A 4 -5.83 -2.81 13.08
C ASP A 4 -5.99 -3.00 11.57
N LEU A 5 -5.73 -4.22 11.11
CA LEU A 5 -5.75 -4.62 9.71
C LEU A 5 -7.18 -4.96 9.22
N GLY A 6 -8.19 -4.82 10.09
CA GLY A 6 -9.61 -5.06 9.83
C GLY A 6 -10.02 -6.53 9.80
N ARG A 7 -9.10 -7.42 9.40
CA ARG A 7 -9.25 -8.88 9.40
C ARG A 7 -7.92 -9.56 9.71
N VAL A 8 -7.99 -10.85 10.07
CA VAL A 8 -6.79 -11.69 10.14
C VAL A 8 -6.23 -11.87 8.73
N ARG A 9 -4.95 -11.55 8.55
CA ARG A 9 -4.18 -11.75 7.31
C ARG A 9 -2.74 -12.10 7.66
N ASP A 10 -2.02 -12.60 6.66
CA ASP A 10 -0.59 -12.86 6.79
C ASP A 10 0.19 -11.54 6.87
N VAL A 11 1.11 -11.46 7.84
CA VAL A 11 2.04 -10.35 8.05
C VAL A 11 3.46 -10.91 7.94
N GLU A 12 4.19 -10.44 6.94
CA GLU A 12 5.55 -10.86 6.62
C GLU A 12 6.55 -9.72 6.72
N GLU A 13 6.06 -8.47 6.78
CA GLU A 13 6.90 -7.27 6.90
C GLU A 13 6.21 -6.17 7.71
N VAL A 14 6.98 -5.48 8.55
CA VAL A 14 6.54 -4.30 9.30
C VAL A 14 7.64 -3.25 9.24
N ARG A 15 7.26 -2.01 8.90
CA ARG A 15 8.17 -0.86 8.86
C ARG A 15 7.60 0.29 9.67
N ILE A 16 8.39 0.79 10.62
CA ILE A 16 7.99 1.87 11.53
C ILE A 16 9.05 2.95 11.54
N LEU A 17 8.63 4.19 11.29
CA LEU A 17 9.46 5.38 11.38
C LEU A 17 9.03 6.18 12.61
N GLN A 18 9.79 6.07 13.70
CA GLN A 18 9.55 6.82 14.92
C GLN A 18 10.16 8.24 14.85
N GLY A 19 9.78 9.06 15.83
CA GLY A 19 10.19 10.45 15.97
C GLY A 19 9.63 11.33 14.87
N ARG A 20 9.93 12.63 14.93
CA ARG A 20 9.70 13.60 13.83
C ARG A 20 10.83 13.61 12.81
N ASN A 21 12.02 13.17 13.21
CA ASN A 21 13.19 12.92 12.37
C ASN A 21 13.95 11.70 12.89
N SER A 22 14.92 11.21 12.13
CA SER A 22 15.76 10.05 12.51
C SER A 22 17.18 10.46 12.93
N VAL A 23 17.32 11.68 13.45
CA VAL A 23 18.62 12.34 13.72
C VAL A 23 18.74 12.67 15.21
N ASP A 24 17.91 13.59 15.69
CA ASP A 24 18.02 14.18 17.04
C ASP A 24 16.69 14.24 17.80
N ASP A 25 15.61 13.73 17.21
CA ASP A 25 14.29 13.79 17.85
C ASP A 25 14.23 12.96 19.12
N VAL A 26 13.72 13.55 20.20
CA VAL A 26 13.66 12.89 21.50
C VAL A 26 12.29 12.25 21.78
N ASP A 27 11.33 12.39 20.86
CA ASP A 27 9.95 11.96 20.99
C ASP A 27 9.70 10.59 20.32
N TYR A 28 10.29 9.52 20.87
CA TYR A 28 10.12 8.15 20.38
C TYR A 28 10.26 7.13 21.52
N PHE A 29 9.89 5.86 21.27
CA PHE A 29 10.18 4.78 22.22
C PHE A 29 11.64 4.33 22.05
N ASP A 30 12.45 4.62 23.07
CA ASP A 30 13.85 4.23 23.12
C ASP A 30 14.07 2.80 23.65
N HIS A 31 13.03 2.17 24.17
CA HIS A 31 12.99 0.76 24.51
C HIS A 31 11.61 0.20 24.14
N ALA A 32 11.57 -0.73 23.19
CA ALA A 32 10.32 -1.22 22.63
C ALA A 32 10.40 -2.64 22.06
N VAL A 33 9.24 -3.20 21.74
CA VAL A 33 9.11 -4.46 20.99
C VAL A 33 7.96 -4.32 19.98
N VAL A 34 8.12 -4.90 18.79
CA VAL A 34 7.01 -5.05 17.84
C VAL A 34 6.29 -6.35 18.15
N GLU A 35 4.98 -6.29 18.33
CA GLU A 35 4.13 -7.45 18.62
C GLU A 35 2.98 -7.53 17.64
N TYR A 36 2.47 -8.75 17.43
CA TYR A 36 1.27 -9.02 16.66
C TYR A 36 0.22 -9.78 17.48
N SER A 37 -1.03 -9.72 17.03
CA SER A 37 -2.15 -10.44 17.64
C SER A 37 -3.25 -10.72 16.62
N GLU A 38 -3.90 -11.88 16.74
CA GLU A 38 -5.13 -12.19 15.99
C GLU A 38 -6.39 -11.62 16.66
N ASP A 39 -6.42 -11.56 17.99
CA ASP A 39 -7.61 -11.27 18.81
C ASP A 39 -7.55 -9.93 19.56
N GLY A 40 -6.40 -9.25 19.53
CA GLY A 40 -6.12 -8.01 20.25
C GLY A 40 -5.88 -8.20 21.76
N LYS A 41 -5.89 -9.44 22.25
CA LYS A 41 -5.76 -9.81 23.67
C LYS A 41 -4.44 -10.54 23.93
N THR A 42 -4.14 -11.53 23.11
CA THR A 42 -2.94 -12.34 23.20
C THR A 42 -1.92 -11.80 22.21
N TRP A 43 -0.78 -11.33 22.71
CA TRP A 43 0.25 -10.66 21.91
C TRP A 43 1.52 -11.50 21.88
N THR A 44 2.08 -11.66 20.67
CA THR A 44 3.32 -12.40 20.44
C THR A 44 4.37 -11.45 19.84
N PRO A 45 5.62 -11.45 20.30
CA PRO A 45 6.67 -10.60 19.75
C PRO A 45 7.04 -11.03 18.31
N LEU A 46 7.15 -10.05 17.42
CA LEU A 46 7.78 -10.18 16.11
C LEU A 46 9.30 -9.98 16.20
N THR A 47 9.73 -9.06 17.07
CA THR A 47 11.14 -8.71 17.28
C THR A 47 11.60 -9.14 18.68
N GLY A 48 12.92 -9.14 18.90
CA GLY A 48 13.44 -8.97 20.25
C GLY A 48 13.19 -7.55 20.78
N GLU A 49 13.76 -7.25 21.95
CA GLU A 49 13.80 -5.89 22.47
C GLU A 49 14.62 -4.98 21.55
N LEU A 50 14.12 -3.77 21.32
CA LEU A 50 14.69 -2.77 20.44
C LEU A 50 15.11 -1.56 21.29
N GLU A 51 16.38 -1.21 21.23
CA GLU A 51 16.92 -0.04 21.93
C GLU A 51 17.27 1.08 20.95
N LYS A 52 16.78 2.28 21.25
CA LYS A 52 17.14 3.56 20.60
C LYS A 52 17.02 3.56 19.07
N GLN A 53 16.00 2.88 18.54
CA GLN A 53 15.77 2.74 17.09
C GLN A 53 14.75 3.76 16.57
N TYR A 54 15.15 4.64 15.65
CA TYR A 54 14.19 5.49 14.91
C TYR A 54 13.52 4.75 13.77
N VAL A 55 14.26 3.87 13.09
CA VAL A 55 13.79 3.09 11.95
C VAL A 55 13.76 1.64 12.36
N ILE A 56 12.56 1.06 12.40
CA ILE A 56 12.37 -0.34 12.75
C ILE A 56 11.88 -1.04 11.49
N ASN A 57 12.65 -2.03 11.04
CA ASN A 57 12.26 -2.93 9.96
C ASN A 57 12.22 -4.35 10.53
N TRP A 58 11.11 -5.02 10.35
CA TRP A 58 10.96 -6.44 10.62
C TRP A 58 10.50 -7.14 9.34
N SER A 59 11.09 -8.29 9.05
CA SER A 59 10.65 -9.20 8.00
C SER A 59 10.88 -10.63 8.48
N GLY A 60 9.99 -11.56 8.15
CA GLY A 60 10.16 -12.97 8.49
C GLY A 60 9.14 -13.87 7.82
N GLU A 61 9.09 -15.12 8.28
CA GLU A 61 8.03 -16.05 7.88
C GLU A 61 6.66 -15.43 8.18
N PRO A 62 5.68 -15.57 7.26
CA PRO A 62 4.38 -14.96 7.46
C PRO A 62 3.69 -15.42 8.74
N VAL A 63 3.24 -14.48 9.57
CA VAL A 63 2.42 -14.76 10.75
C VAL A 63 1.00 -14.26 10.56
N ARG A 64 0.02 -14.98 11.09
CA ARG A 64 -1.36 -14.50 11.05
C ARG A 64 -1.60 -13.42 12.10
N ALA A 65 -2.06 -12.26 11.65
CA ALA A 65 -2.39 -11.15 12.55
C ALA A 65 -3.59 -10.36 12.05
N ARG A 66 -4.37 -9.81 12.98
CA ARG A 66 -5.27 -8.68 12.72
C ARG A 66 -4.68 -7.38 13.28
N TYR A 67 -3.87 -7.46 14.32
CA TYR A 67 -3.31 -6.30 14.98
C TYR A 67 -1.79 -6.40 14.98
N VAL A 68 -1.12 -5.27 14.74
CA VAL A 68 0.33 -5.11 14.91
C VAL A 68 0.57 -3.86 15.74
N ARG A 69 1.45 -3.92 16.73
CA ARG A 69 1.76 -2.76 17.57
C ARG A 69 3.24 -2.63 17.85
N LEU A 70 3.65 -1.39 18.07
CA LEU A 70 4.88 -1.06 18.79
C LEU A 70 4.52 -0.82 20.25
N LYS A 71 5.01 -1.71 21.12
CA LYS A 71 4.83 -1.64 22.57
C LYS A 71 6.09 -1.05 23.20
N ARG A 72 5.91 0.03 23.95
CA ARG A 72 6.96 0.59 24.81
C ARG A 72 7.24 -0.38 25.96
N LEU A 73 8.52 -0.64 26.20
CA LEU A 73 9.03 -1.38 27.35
C LEU A 73 9.53 -0.39 28.42
N ASP A 74 9.98 -0.91 29.55
CA ASP A 74 10.43 -0.07 30.67
C ASP A 74 11.59 0.84 30.24
N SER A 75 11.41 2.14 30.46
CA SER A 75 12.38 3.18 30.11
C SER A 75 12.23 4.39 31.03
N PRO A 76 13.34 5.04 31.43
CA PRO A 76 13.29 6.27 32.22
C PRO A 76 12.79 7.48 31.42
N ARG A 77 12.63 7.38 30.09
CA ARG A 77 12.15 8.49 29.27
C ARG A 77 10.70 8.83 29.56
N THR A 78 10.43 10.14 29.66
CA THR A 78 9.10 10.71 29.90
C THR A 78 8.58 11.58 28.76
N ASN A 79 9.31 11.61 27.63
CA ASN A 79 8.93 12.40 26.46
C ASN A 79 7.69 11.83 25.77
N TRP A 80 7.12 12.61 24.85
CA TRP A 80 6.08 12.10 23.96
C TRP A 80 6.64 11.08 22.97
N ALA A 81 5.76 10.42 22.23
CA ALA A 81 6.16 9.54 21.14
C ALA A 81 5.46 9.98 19.86
N SER A 82 6.25 10.24 18.83
CA SER A 82 5.79 10.51 17.46
C SER A 82 6.12 9.33 16.57
N VAL A 83 5.22 9.01 15.64
CA VAL A 83 5.44 8.02 14.58
C VAL A 83 5.00 8.63 13.26
N ARG A 84 5.91 8.67 12.29
CA ARG A 84 5.70 9.25 10.96
C ARG A 84 5.15 8.26 9.95
N SER A 85 5.50 6.98 10.10
CA SER A 85 4.93 5.90 9.29
C SER A 85 4.83 4.62 10.11
N PHE A 86 3.76 3.88 9.87
CA PHE A 86 3.54 2.53 10.38
C PHE A 86 2.95 1.70 9.24
N GLU A 87 3.81 0.96 8.55
CA GLU A 87 3.48 0.15 7.39
C GLU A 87 3.48 -1.33 7.78
N VAL A 88 2.45 -2.06 7.36
CA VAL A 88 2.37 -3.52 7.49
C VAL A 88 2.21 -4.08 6.08
N ASN A 89 3.13 -4.97 5.69
CA ASN A 89 3.30 -5.47 4.33
C ASN A 89 3.26 -4.33 3.29
N PRO A 90 4.17 -3.34 3.38
CA PRO A 90 4.21 -2.28 2.39
C PRO A 90 4.29 -2.87 0.99
N VAL A 91 3.49 -2.35 0.07
CA VAL A 91 3.59 -2.73 -1.34
C VAL A 91 4.92 -2.25 -1.87
N ARG A 92 5.56 -3.11 -2.65
CA ARG A 92 6.77 -2.79 -3.38
C ARG A 92 6.58 -3.20 -4.84
N ALA A 93 7.18 -2.46 -5.76
CA ALA A 93 7.07 -2.72 -7.18
C ALA A 93 7.46 -4.17 -7.53
N GLU A 94 8.47 -4.72 -6.85
CA GLU A 94 8.99 -6.07 -7.08
C GLU A 94 7.98 -7.17 -6.72
N ARG A 95 6.97 -6.87 -5.89
CA ARG A 95 5.95 -7.83 -5.44
C ARG A 95 4.69 -7.84 -6.31
N LEU A 96 4.54 -6.89 -7.23
CA LEU A 96 3.33 -6.80 -8.05
C LEU A 96 3.27 -7.84 -9.16
N GLY A 97 4.43 -8.28 -9.65
CA GLY A 97 4.52 -9.21 -10.78
C GLY A 97 4.21 -8.56 -12.14
N PHE A 98 4.16 -7.23 -12.20
CA PHE A 98 4.02 -6.42 -13.41
C PHE A 98 4.69 -5.06 -13.23
N GLU A 99 5.05 -4.42 -14.34
CA GLU A 99 5.64 -3.09 -14.34
C GLU A 99 4.57 -2.01 -14.14
N ILE A 100 4.97 -0.91 -13.48
CA ILE A 100 4.18 0.31 -13.33
C ILE A 100 5.00 1.48 -13.86
N GLU A 101 4.37 2.33 -14.67
CA GLU A 101 4.89 3.60 -15.13
C GLU A 101 3.92 4.71 -14.70
N ALA A 102 4.43 5.68 -13.93
CA ALA A 102 3.71 6.87 -13.51
C ALA A 102 4.70 8.00 -13.20
N GLU A 103 4.22 9.23 -13.08
CA GLU A 103 5.04 10.37 -12.65
C GLU A 103 5.67 10.14 -11.26
N ASP A 104 4.89 9.61 -10.32
CA ASP A 104 5.36 9.09 -9.03
C ASP A 104 5.06 7.59 -8.92
N ALA A 105 5.96 6.77 -9.47
CA ALA A 105 5.82 5.32 -9.45
C ALA A 105 5.80 4.73 -8.02
N ALA A 106 6.42 5.40 -7.04
CA ALA A 106 6.41 4.94 -5.66
C ALA A 106 5.05 5.15 -5.00
N GLN A 107 4.43 6.32 -5.20
CA GLN A 107 3.07 6.58 -4.69
C GLN A 107 2.01 5.76 -5.46
N ALA A 108 2.22 5.50 -6.75
CA ALA A 108 1.31 4.69 -7.56
C ALA A 108 1.10 3.27 -7.02
N LEU A 109 2.01 2.75 -6.18
CA LEU A 109 1.85 1.46 -5.50
C LEU A 109 0.61 1.41 -4.60
N TYR A 110 0.16 2.55 -4.07
CA TYR A 110 -1.08 2.62 -3.28
C TYR A 110 -2.32 2.23 -4.07
N ALA A 111 -2.31 2.37 -5.40
CA ALA A 111 -3.42 1.90 -6.22
C ALA A 111 -3.55 0.37 -6.24
N PHE A 112 -2.57 -0.38 -5.71
CA PHE A 112 -2.51 -1.86 -5.80
C PHE A 112 -2.34 -2.53 -4.42
N ASP A 113 -2.51 -1.80 -3.32
CA ASP A 113 -2.20 -2.27 -1.96
C ASP A 113 -3.34 -2.96 -1.22
N ARG A 114 -4.54 -2.98 -1.81
CA ARG A 114 -5.75 -3.56 -1.21
C ARG A 114 -6.09 -2.91 0.14
N ASN A 115 -5.68 -1.66 0.34
CA ASN A 115 -6.08 -0.77 1.40
C ASN A 115 -6.79 0.50 0.84
N PRO A 116 -8.14 0.58 0.86
CA PRO A 116 -8.86 1.74 0.34
C PRO A 116 -8.72 3.01 1.20
N GLY A 117 -7.92 2.97 2.27
CA GLY A 117 -7.55 4.14 3.07
C GLY A 117 -6.33 4.90 2.55
N THR A 118 -5.61 4.36 1.57
CA THR A 118 -4.52 5.01 0.83
C THR A 118 -4.99 5.37 -0.58
N SER A 119 -4.32 6.33 -1.22
CA SER A 119 -4.66 6.76 -2.58
C SER A 119 -3.47 7.34 -3.33
N PHE A 120 -3.55 7.32 -4.66
CA PHE A 120 -2.61 7.91 -5.58
C PHE A 120 -3.30 9.00 -6.43
N GLU A 121 -2.76 10.21 -6.44
CA GLU A 121 -3.22 11.29 -7.31
C GLU A 121 -2.55 11.18 -8.69
N ASN A 122 -3.24 10.59 -9.66
CA ASN A 122 -2.77 10.60 -11.05
C ASN A 122 -3.03 11.96 -11.69
N ARG A 123 -2.01 12.56 -12.31
CA ARG A 123 -2.11 13.83 -13.07
C ARG A 123 -1.82 13.69 -14.56
N GLY A 124 -1.29 12.54 -14.97
CA GLY A 124 -0.95 12.24 -16.35
C GLY A 124 -1.45 10.85 -16.72
N VAL A 125 -0.53 9.92 -16.93
CA VAL A 125 -0.83 8.53 -17.26
C VAL A 125 -0.28 7.63 -16.17
N LEU A 126 -1.13 6.77 -15.62
CA LEU A 126 -0.74 5.57 -14.90
C LEU A 126 -0.82 4.41 -15.88
N LYS A 127 0.32 3.80 -16.21
CA LYS A 127 0.37 2.58 -17.03
C LYS A 127 0.85 1.41 -16.19
N PHE A 128 0.22 0.25 -16.34
CA PHE A 128 0.59 -0.96 -15.61
C PHE A 128 0.35 -2.22 -16.44
N GLY A 129 1.16 -3.24 -16.20
CA GLY A 129 1.01 -4.54 -16.85
C GLY A 129 -0.19 -5.34 -16.34
N ILE A 130 -0.69 -6.25 -17.18
CA ILE A 130 -1.77 -7.18 -16.85
C ILE A 130 -1.15 -8.55 -16.54
N PRO A 131 -1.25 -9.07 -15.30
CA PRO A 131 -0.80 -10.41 -14.98
C PRO A 131 -1.52 -11.49 -15.79
N GLU A 132 -0.80 -12.57 -16.12
CA GLU A 132 -1.36 -13.72 -16.83
C GLU A 132 -2.61 -14.25 -16.11
N GLY A 133 -3.64 -14.56 -16.90
CA GLY A 133 -4.90 -15.12 -16.39
C GLY A 133 -5.90 -14.10 -15.87
N THR A 134 -5.52 -12.83 -15.70
CA THR A 134 -6.45 -11.75 -15.32
C THR A 134 -7.56 -11.60 -16.36
N LYS A 135 -8.82 -11.57 -15.92
CA LYS A 135 -10.00 -11.45 -16.80
C LYS A 135 -10.75 -10.15 -16.60
N GLN A 136 -10.64 -9.56 -15.42
CA GLN A 136 -11.39 -8.34 -15.10
C GLN A 136 -10.62 -7.47 -14.13
N TYR A 137 -10.83 -6.17 -14.22
CA TYR A 137 -10.41 -5.20 -13.22
C TYR A 137 -11.61 -4.51 -12.57
N THR A 138 -11.43 -4.17 -11.30
CA THR A 138 -12.29 -3.22 -10.57
C THR A 138 -11.45 -2.02 -10.16
N LEU A 139 -11.87 -0.82 -10.56
CA LEU A 139 -11.23 0.45 -10.22
C LEU A 139 -12.10 1.21 -9.21
N LEU A 140 -11.47 1.71 -8.15
CA LEU A 140 -12.05 2.61 -7.17
C LEU A 140 -11.39 3.98 -7.31
N LEU A 141 -12.18 4.95 -7.76
CA LEU A 141 -11.73 6.24 -8.24
C LEU A 141 -12.49 7.37 -7.52
N LYS A 142 -11.87 8.51 -7.39
CA LYS A 142 -12.54 9.79 -7.18
C LYS A 142 -12.22 10.69 -8.36
N LEU A 143 -13.25 10.92 -9.15
CA LEU A 143 -13.19 11.74 -10.34
C LEU A 143 -13.26 13.23 -9.97
N PRO A 144 -12.67 14.12 -10.79
CA PRO A 144 -12.94 15.56 -10.73
C PRO A 144 -14.44 15.86 -10.90
N ALA A 145 -14.89 17.07 -10.54
CA ALA A 145 -16.30 17.46 -10.54
C ALA A 145 -17.04 17.23 -11.89
N GLU A 146 -16.35 17.37 -13.02
CA GLU A 146 -16.82 16.99 -14.37
C GLU A 146 -15.90 15.95 -15.03
N GLY A 147 -15.06 15.31 -14.23
CA GLY A 147 -13.91 14.56 -14.68
C GLY A 147 -14.30 13.20 -15.26
N LYS A 148 -13.79 12.95 -16.45
CA LYS A 148 -13.75 11.64 -17.08
C LYS A 148 -12.29 11.30 -17.28
N VAL A 149 -11.92 10.05 -17.05
CA VAL A 149 -10.59 9.55 -17.41
C VAL A 149 -10.72 8.50 -18.48
N THR A 150 -9.68 8.42 -19.31
CA THR A 150 -9.59 7.42 -20.37
C THR A 150 -8.90 6.19 -19.81
N VAL A 151 -9.45 5.01 -20.11
CA VAL A 151 -8.81 3.73 -19.80
C VAL A 151 -8.60 2.99 -21.11
N SER A 152 -7.34 2.90 -21.54
CA SER A 152 -6.92 2.18 -22.74
C SER A 152 -6.27 0.86 -22.35
N GLN A 153 -6.64 -0.21 -23.05
CA GLN A 153 -5.95 -1.50 -22.96
C GLN A 153 -5.03 -1.65 -24.16
N LEU A 154 -3.79 -2.04 -23.90
CA LEU A 154 -2.71 -2.03 -24.90
C LEU A 154 -2.21 -3.45 -25.17
N ALA A 155 -1.91 -3.73 -26.44
CA ALA A 155 -1.23 -4.94 -26.87
C ALA A 155 0.28 -4.86 -26.57
N ALA A 156 0.99 -5.97 -26.78
CA ALA A 156 2.43 -6.08 -26.49
C ALA A 156 3.32 -5.14 -27.31
N ASP A 157 2.86 -4.74 -28.50
CA ASP A 157 3.55 -3.74 -29.34
C ASP A 157 3.22 -2.28 -28.95
N GLY A 158 2.39 -2.09 -27.92
CA GLY A 158 1.93 -0.78 -27.45
C GLY A 158 0.73 -0.22 -28.19
N SER A 159 0.18 -0.93 -29.18
CA SER A 159 -1.03 -0.50 -29.87
C SER A 159 -2.28 -0.62 -28.98
N GLU A 160 -3.24 0.27 -29.19
CA GLU A 160 -4.50 0.25 -28.44
C GLU A 160 -5.42 -0.86 -28.95
N VAL A 161 -5.78 -1.79 -28.06
CA VAL A 161 -6.77 -2.84 -28.32
C VAL A 161 -8.19 -2.30 -28.14
N THR A 162 -8.40 -1.58 -27.04
CA THR A 162 -9.69 -0.95 -26.75
C THR A 162 -9.51 0.27 -25.85
N ARG A 163 -10.49 1.16 -25.90
CA ARG A 163 -10.57 2.39 -25.12
C ARG A 163 -11.94 2.53 -24.51
N THR A 164 -11.97 2.86 -23.23
CA THR A 164 -13.20 3.15 -22.50
C THR A 164 -13.06 4.45 -21.73
N THR A 165 -14.20 5.01 -21.31
CA THR A 165 -14.25 6.20 -20.47
C THR A 165 -14.75 5.80 -19.09
N ALA A 166 -13.98 6.13 -18.05
CA ALA A 166 -14.39 6.01 -16.68
C ALA A 166 -14.98 7.35 -16.22
N ASP A 167 -16.30 7.37 -16.01
CA ASP A 167 -17.07 8.54 -15.58
C ASP A 167 -17.82 8.28 -14.25
N LYS A 168 -17.51 7.16 -13.58
CA LYS A 168 -18.04 6.79 -12.27
C LYS A 168 -16.92 6.46 -11.28
N PRO A 169 -17.13 6.69 -9.96
CA PRO A 169 -16.19 6.29 -8.92
C PRO A 169 -15.89 4.80 -8.84
N PHE A 170 -16.80 3.95 -9.32
CA PHE A 170 -16.65 2.50 -9.30
C PHE A 170 -16.80 1.97 -10.73
N VAL A 171 -15.72 1.41 -11.27
CA VAL A 171 -15.68 0.91 -12.65
C VAL A 171 -15.27 -0.55 -12.63
N ARG A 172 -16.02 -1.39 -13.37
CA ARG A 172 -15.59 -2.74 -13.72
C ARG A 172 -15.34 -2.80 -15.21
N MET A 173 -14.27 -3.45 -15.60
CA MET A 173 -13.92 -3.62 -17.00
C MET A 173 -13.32 -5.00 -17.23
N ASP A 174 -13.75 -5.65 -18.30
CA ASP A 174 -13.18 -6.92 -18.73
C ASP A 174 -11.87 -6.66 -19.50
N VAL A 175 -10.91 -7.57 -19.34
CA VAL A 175 -9.65 -7.55 -20.09
C VAL A 175 -9.94 -8.07 -21.49
N ALA A 176 -9.68 -7.23 -22.50
CA ALA A 176 -9.83 -7.58 -23.90
C ALA A 176 -8.78 -8.63 -24.31
N ASP A 177 -9.13 -9.48 -25.26
CA ASP A 177 -8.18 -10.41 -25.85
C ASP A 177 -6.94 -9.66 -26.37
N GLN A 178 -5.76 -10.23 -26.14
CA GLN A 178 -4.45 -9.67 -26.53
C GLN A 178 -3.98 -8.44 -25.74
N ALA A 179 -4.78 -7.90 -24.81
CA ALA A 179 -4.32 -6.84 -23.92
C ALA A 179 -3.28 -7.39 -22.93
N VAL A 180 -2.16 -6.67 -22.78
CA VAL A 180 -1.09 -6.98 -21.82
C VAL A 180 -0.78 -5.83 -20.87
N ALA A 181 -1.33 -4.64 -21.12
CA ALA A 181 -1.18 -3.48 -20.26
C ALA A 181 -2.43 -2.61 -20.26
N ILE A 182 -2.60 -1.81 -19.22
CA ILE A 182 -3.63 -0.77 -19.11
C ILE A 182 -2.95 0.58 -18.94
N ALA A 183 -3.45 1.60 -19.63
CA ALA A 183 -3.09 3.00 -19.43
C ALA A 183 -4.33 3.78 -19.00
N LEU A 184 -4.26 4.39 -17.82
CA LEU A 184 -5.29 5.25 -17.26
C LEU A 184 -4.82 6.71 -17.33
N GLU A 185 -5.45 7.48 -18.21
CA GLU A 185 -5.04 8.83 -18.59
C GLU A 185 -6.03 9.88 -18.08
N GLY A 186 -5.47 10.92 -17.47
CA GLY A 186 -6.20 12.09 -16.98
C GLY A 186 -6.20 12.22 -15.46
N PRO A 187 -6.62 13.38 -14.95
CA PRO A 187 -6.61 13.67 -13.52
C PRO A 187 -7.64 12.82 -12.77
N VAL A 188 -7.17 12.01 -11.82
CA VAL A 188 -8.04 11.20 -10.96
C VAL A 188 -7.28 10.75 -9.70
N GLU A 189 -7.99 10.71 -8.58
CA GLU A 189 -7.49 10.08 -7.37
C GLU A 189 -7.90 8.59 -7.38
N ILE A 190 -6.92 7.70 -7.29
CA ILE A 190 -7.10 6.24 -7.41
C ILE A 190 -6.89 5.65 -6.03
N PHE A 191 -7.91 4.98 -5.50
CA PHE A 191 -7.84 4.26 -4.22
C PHE A 191 -7.41 2.82 -4.44
N GLU A 192 -7.98 2.14 -5.45
CA GLU A 192 -7.71 0.72 -5.71
C GLU A 192 -7.88 0.35 -7.18
N ILE A 193 -7.04 -0.58 -7.62
CA ILE A 193 -7.11 -1.30 -8.88
C ILE A 193 -6.96 -2.79 -8.55
N LEU A 194 -8.07 -3.52 -8.62
CA LEU A 194 -8.15 -4.91 -8.20
C LEU A 194 -8.32 -5.81 -9.43
N ALA A 195 -7.32 -6.67 -9.67
CA ALA A 195 -7.38 -7.74 -10.67
C ALA A 195 -8.25 -8.92 -10.19
N ARG A 196 -8.98 -9.55 -11.11
CA ARG A 196 -9.80 -10.75 -10.91
C ARG A 196 -9.69 -11.72 -12.08
#